data_AF-A0AAC9FC61-F1
#
_entry.id   AF-A0AAC9FC61-F1
#
_cell.length_a   1.000
_cell.length_b   1.000
_cell.length_c   1.000
_cell.angle_alpha   90.00
_cell.angle_beta   90.00
_cell.angle_gamma   90.00
#
_symmetry.space_group_name_H-M   'P 1'
#
loop_
_entity.id
_entity.type
_entity.pdbx_description
1 polymer ?
#
loop_
_entity_poly.entity_id
_entity_poly.type
_entity_poly.pdbx_seq_one_letter_code
_entity_poly.pdbx_strand_id
1 'polypeptide(L)'
;MRGSDGVVAKFNESHPNIHVRLTDTPAGASGTNAKIYNAFKAGNAPDLITLEQADVTQFALDGVLADITNRVSEDTLSKLSPQAVGWATFAGRTYALPTDVEPFVMFYNKTLLEKYGLDVPTTWDEYRSMGQTLQKKTGGKVKPALQD
;
A
#
# COMPACT_ATOMS: atom_id res chain seq x y z
N MET A 1 7.24 3.88 4.66
CA MET A 1 7.43 4.71 3.45
C MET A 1 8.84 5.30 3.44
N ARG A 2 9.50 5.42 2.29
CA ARG A 2 10.80 6.12 2.23
C ARG A 2 10.60 7.60 2.56
N GLY A 3 11.46 8.18 3.40
CA GLY A 3 11.39 9.60 3.78
C GLY A 3 10.50 9.92 4.98
N SER A 4 9.88 8.91 5.61
CA SER A 4 9.07 9.10 6.82
C SER A 4 9.88 9.65 8.00
N ASP A 5 11.16 9.32 8.08
CA ASP A 5 12.13 9.86 9.04
C ASP A 5 12.24 11.39 8.95
N GLY A 6 12.32 11.94 7.74
CA GLY A 6 12.36 13.39 7.52
C GLY A 6 11.06 14.11 7.91
N VAL A 7 9.90 13.49 7.66
CA VAL A 7 8.60 14.02 8.09
C VAL A 7 8.48 14.02 9.61
N VAL A 8 8.86 12.91 10.26
CA VAL A 8 8.84 12.77 11.72
C VAL A 8 9.79 13.78 12.39
N ALA A 9 10.98 13.99 11.84
CA ALA A 9 11.93 14.99 12.35
C ALA A 9 11.31 16.39 12.36
N LYS A 10 10.72 16.83 11.23
CA LYS A 10 10.05 18.14 11.13
C LYS A 10 8.84 18.27 12.05
N PHE A 11 8.08 17.18 12.22
CA PHE A 11 6.95 17.18 13.15
C PHE A 11 7.44 17.40 14.60
N ASN A 12 8.45 16.64 15.04
CA ASN A 12 9.02 16.74 16.38
C ASN A 12 9.66 18.11 16.64
N GLU A 13 10.25 18.74 15.63
CA GLU A 13 10.79 20.10 15.73
C GLU A 13 9.69 21.15 15.95
N SER A 14 8.56 21.01 15.24
CA SER A 14 7.45 21.97 15.27
C SER A 14 6.45 21.74 16.42
N HIS A 15 6.46 20.57 17.05
CA HIS A 15 5.49 20.18 18.08
C HIS A 15 6.21 19.74 19.36
N PRO A 16 6.68 20.67 20.21
CA PRO A 16 7.53 20.33 21.37
C PRO A 16 6.83 19.47 22.42
N ASN A 17 5.49 19.45 22.43
CA ASN A 17 4.69 18.69 23.39
C ASN A 17 4.31 17.29 22.90
N ILE A 18 4.58 16.95 21.63
CA ILE A 18 4.23 15.66 21.04
C ILE A 18 5.46 15.10 20.35
N HIS A 19 5.97 13.97 20.84
CA HIS A 19 7.14 13.33 20.28
C HIS A 19 6.78 12.02 19.58
N VAL A 20 7.05 11.95 18.28
CA VAL A 20 6.83 10.77 17.44
C VAL A 20 8.11 9.98 17.31
N ARG A 21 8.06 8.69 17.68
CA ARG A 21 9.13 7.72 17.45
C ARG A 21 8.75 6.81 16.28
N LEU A 22 9.45 6.95 15.16
CA LEU A 22 9.29 6.02 14.04
C LEU A 22 9.95 4.67 14.36
N THR A 23 9.29 3.57 14.02
CA THR A 23 9.86 2.23 14.11
C THR A 23 9.56 1.49 12.83
N ASP A 24 10.60 1.17 12.06
CA ASP A 24 10.44 0.44 10.82
C ASP A 24 10.30 -1.07 11.08
N THR A 25 9.42 -1.71 10.33
CA THR A 25 9.29 -3.17 10.29
C THR A 25 9.48 -3.66 8.86
N PRO A 26 10.05 -4.86 8.64
CA PRO A 26 10.07 -5.48 7.32
C PRO A 26 8.63 -5.65 6.80
N ALA A 27 8.36 -5.16 5.58
CA ALA A 27 7.03 -5.16 4.98
C ALA A 27 6.45 -6.57 4.78
N GLY A 28 5.12 -6.67 4.75
CA GLY A 28 4.37 -7.87 4.37
C GLY A 28 3.59 -8.55 5.50
N ALA A 29 2.55 -9.29 5.11
CA ALA A 29 1.58 -9.94 6.00
C ALA A 29 2.20 -10.93 7.00
N SER A 30 3.26 -11.64 6.60
CA SER A 30 3.98 -12.60 7.44
C SER A 30 4.85 -11.93 8.53
N GLY A 31 5.03 -10.61 8.45
CA GLY A 31 5.92 -9.84 9.34
C GLY A 31 5.16 -8.78 10.13
N THR A 32 4.73 -7.71 9.46
CA THR A 32 4.19 -6.51 10.13
C THR A 32 2.86 -6.79 10.82
N ASN A 33 1.90 -7.45 10.16
CA ASN A 33 0.58 -7.70 10.74
C ASN A 33 0.65 -8.61 11.97
N ALA A 34 1.38 -9.74 11.88
CA ALA A 34 1.58 -10.63 13.02
C ALA A 34 2.27 -9.94 14.20
N LYS A 35 3.25 -9.06 13.95
CA LYS A 35 3.91 -8.26 14.99
C LYS A 35 2.94 -7.29 15.66
N ILE A 36 2.09 -6.61 14.87
CA ILE A 36 1.07 -5.70 15.40
C ILE A 36 0.09 -6.45 16.29
N TYR A 37 -0.46 -7.59 15.83
CA TYR A 37 -1.37 -8.41 16.63
C TYR A 37 -0.72 -8.90 17.93
N ASN A 38 0.53 -9.36 17.87
CA ASN A 38 1.24 -9.81 19.08
C ASN A 38 1.47 -8.65 20.05
N ALA A 39 1.85 -7.48 19.56
CA ALA A 39 2.03 -6.30 20.40
C ALA A 39 0.71 -5.83 21.02
N PHE A 40 -0.39 -5.88 20.25
CA PHE A 40 -1.73 -5.57 20.76
C PHE A 40 -2.14 -6.54 21.88
N LYS A 41 -1.98 -7.85 21.68
CA LYS A 41 -2.25 -8.87 22.71
C LYS A 41 -1.36 -8.72 23.94
N ALA A 42 -0.11 -8.27 23.77
CA ALA A 42 0.82 -8.02 24.86
C ALA A 42 0.59 -6.66 25.56
N GLY A 43 -0.34 -5.83 25.08
CA GLY A 43 -0.63 -4.51 25.65
C GLY A 43 0.46 -3.46 25.37
N ASN A 44 1.28 -3.65 24.33
CA ASN A 44 2.37 -2.75 23.96
C ASN A 44 2.40 -2.39 22.47
N ALA A 45 1.23 -2.39 21.82
CA ALA A 45 1.08 -1.91 20.45
C ALA A 45 1.46 -0.42 20.31
N PRO A 46 1.98 0.02 19.15
CA PRO A 46 2.14 1.43 18.84
C PRO A 46 0.80 2.18 18.76
N ASP A 47 0.83 3.49 19.00
CA ASP A 47 -0.35 4.35 18.85
C ASP A 47 -0.80 4.51 17.39
N LEU A 48 0.16 4.45 16.45
CA LEU A 48 -0.06 4.54 15.01
C LEU A 48 0.62 3.39 14.29
N ILE A 49 -0.11 2.76 13.37
CA ILE A 49 0.38 1.67 12.52
C ILE A 49 0.05 1.97 11.06
N THR A 50 0.89 1.47 10.15
CA THR A 50 0.59 1.43 8.73
C THR A 50 0.09 0.03 8.37
N LEU A 51 -1.01 -0.03 7.63
CA LEU A 51 -1.65 -1.27 7.19
C LEU A 51 -1.94 -1.18 5.70
N GLU A 52 -1.98 -2.33 5.05
CA GLU A 52 -2.56 -2.45 3.71
C GLU A 52 -4.06 -2.21 3.78
N GLN A 53 -4.61 -1.61 2.73
CA GLN A 53 -6.05 -1.28 2.66
C GLN A 53 -6.93 -2.52 2.92
N ALA A 54 -6.53 -3.68 2.40
CA ALA A 54 -7.27 -4.93 2.54
C ALA A 54 -7.38 -5.44 3.99
N ASP A 55 -6.46 -5.03 4.87
CA ASP A 55 -6.39 -5.51 6.25
C ASP A 55 -7.23 -4.68 7.23
N VAL A 56 -7.56 -3.43 6.87
CA VAL A 56 -8.22 -2.47 7.78
C VAL A 56 -9.50 -3.03 8.40
N THR A 57 -10.35 -3.66 7.59
CA THR A 57 -11.65 -4.19 8.06
C THR A 57 -11.45 -5.31 9.09
N GLN A 58 -10.53 -6.24 8.84
CA GLN A 58 -10.28 -7.35 9.76
C GLN A 58 -9.67 -6.84 11.08
N PHE A 59 -8.72 -5.91 11.02
CA PHE A 59 -8.13 -5.31 12.22
C PHE A 59 -9.13 -4.50 13.05
N ALA A 60 -10.10 -3.85 12.41
CA ALA A 60 -11.21 -3.19 13.09
C ALA A 60 -12.13 -4.20 13.78
N LEU A 61 -12.49 -5.30 13.10
CA LEU A 61 -13.30 -6.39 13.66
C LEU A 61 -12.64 -7.07 14.87
N ASP A 62 -11.32 -7.26 14.80
CA ASP A 62 -10.53 -7.88 15.87
C ASP A 62 -10.23 -6.91 17.04
N GLY A 63 -10.72 -5.67 16.96
CA GLY A 63 -10.59 -4.65 18.01
C GLY A 63 -9.19 -4.06 18.13
N VAL A 64 -8.30 -4.32 17.15
CA VAL A 64 -6.95 -3.75 17.13
C VAL A 64 -6.97 -2.26 16.84
N LEU A 65 -7.89 -1.82 15.97
CA LEU A 65 -8.04 -0.42 15.60
C LEU A 65 -9.06 0.29 16.49
N ALA A 66 -8.71 1.50 16.91
CA ALA A 66 -9.67 2.40 17.54
C ALA A 66 -10.61 3.00 16.48
N ASP A 67 -11.88 3.19 16.86
CA ASP A 67 -12.79 4.07 16.12
C ASP A 67 -12.29 5.52 16.24
N ILE A 68 -11.93 6.11 15.10
CA ILE A 68 -11.42 7.48 15.01
C ILE A 68 -12.42 8.45 14.38
N THR A 69 -13.69 8.05 14.21
CA THR A 69 -14.72 8.86 13.54
C THR A 69 -14.79 10.28 14.10
N ASN A 70 -14.76 10.42 15.43
CA ASN A 70 -14.84 11.73 16.11
C ASN A 70 -13.45 12.35 16.41
N ARG A 71 -12.38 11.75 15.89
CA ARG A 71 -10.98 12.21 16.11
C ARG A 71 -10.38 12.83 14.85
N VAL A 72 -11.06 12.72 13.71
CA VAL A 72 -10.63 13.31 12.45
C VAL A 72 -11.58 14.46 12.12
N SER A 73 -11.03 15.62 11.77
CA SER A 73 -11.85 16.76 11.38
C SER A 73 -12.46 16.57 9.98
N GLU A 74 -13.61 17.18 9.75
CA GLU A 74 -14.22 17.24 8.41
C GLU A 74 -13.30 17.92 7.39
N ASP A 75 -12.52 18.92 7.82
CA ASP A 75 -11.52 19.59 6.97
C ASP A 75 -10.38 18.64 6.54
N THR A 76 -9.96 17.71 7.41
CA THR A 76 -9.01 16.67 7.01
C THR A 76 -9.63 15.70 6.03
N LEU A 77 -10.85 15.22 6.30
CA LEU A 77 -11.53 14.25 5.43
C LEU A 77 -11.85 14.83 4.05
N SER A 78 -12.20 16.11 3.95
CA SER A 78 -12.53 16.78 2.69
C SER A 78 -11.35 16.92 1.73
N LYS A 79 -10.12 16.80 2.24
CA LYS A 79 -8.87 16.81 1.47
C LYS A 79 -8.52 15.44 0.89
N LEU A 80 -9.24 14.39 1.26
CA LEU A 80 -9.00 13.01 0.83
C LEU A 80 -10.01 12.58 -0.23
N SER A 81 -9.62 11.61 -1.07
CA SER A 81 -10.54 11.00 -2.03
C SER A 81 -11.69 10.31 -1.28
N PRO A 82 -12.97 10.56 -1.64
CA PRO A 82 -14.11 9.87 -1.04
C PRO A 82 -14.02 8.35 -1.15
N GLN A 83 -13.48 7.84 -2.26
CA GLN A 83 -13.28 6.40 -2.45
C GLN A 83 -12.26 5.85 -1.44
N ALA A 84 -11.14 6.56 -1.24
CA ALA A 84 -10.11 6.13 -0.29
C ALA A 84 -10.63 6.18 1.16
N VAL A 85 -11.39 7.22 1.52
CA VAL A 85 -12.05 7.29 2.83
C VAL A 85 -13.03 6.14 3.03
N GLY A 86 -13.76 5.76 1.98
CA GLY A 86 -14.64 4.59 1.99
C GLY A 86 -13.90 3.28 2.32
N TRP A 87 -12.67 3.11 1.85
CA TRP A 87 -11.84 1.94 2.17
C TRP A 87 -11.35 1.90 3.61
N ALA A 88 -11.29 3.05 4.29
CA ALA A 88 -10.91 3.17 5.69
C ALA A 88 -12.11 3.12 6.66
N THR A 89 -13.32 2.93 6.12
CA THR A 89 -14.58 2.97 6.86
C THR A 89 -15.22 1.59 6.88
N PHE A 90 -15.69 1.16 8.06
CA PHE A 90 -16.43 -0.10 8.22
C PHE A 90 -17.62 0.14 9.15
N ALA A 91 -18.79 -0.41 8.78
CA ALA A 91 -20.04 -0.24 9.54
C ALA A 91 -20.37 1.23 9.92
N GLY A 92 -20.06 2.18 9.02
CA GLY A 92 -20.30 3.62 9.23
C GLY A 92 -19.30 4.32 10.15
N ARG A 93 -18.20 3.67 10.53
CA ARG A 93 -17.15 4.22 11.39
C ARG A 93 -15.80 4.24 10.68
N THR A 94 -15.02 5.29 10.93
CA THR A 94 -13.68 5.45 10.37
C THR A 94 -12.64 4.82 11.29
N TYR A 95 -11.77 3.97 10.75
CA TYR A 95 -10.73 3.25 11.50
C TYR A 95 -9.30 3.56 11.04
N ALA A 96 -9.13 4.23 9.89
CA ALA A 96 -7.83 4.60 9.36
C ALA A 96 -7.89 5.92 8.58
N LEU A 97 -6.72 6.48 8.27
CA LEU A 97 -6.57 7.59 7.32
C LEU A 97 -5.76 7.11 6.12
N PRO A 98 -6.32 7.18 4.89
CA PRO A 98 -5.58 6.87 3.68
C PRO A 98 -4.38 7.80 3.49
N THR A 99 -3.21 7.22 3.25
CA THR A 99 -1.97 7.97 2.95
C THR A 99 -1.65 8.02 1.47
N ASP A 100 -2.14 7.04 0.71
CA ASP A 100 -1.86 6.82 -0.69
C ASP A 100 -2.95 5.98 -1.34
N VAL A 101 -2.92 5.92 -2.67
CA VAL A 101 -3.72 5.06 -3.51
C VAL A 101 -2.79 4.48 -4.56
N GLU A 102 -2.80 3.16 -4.71
CA GLU A 102 -1.87 2.44 -5.58
C GLU A 102 -2.60 1.84 -6.79
N PRO A 103 -2.74 2.59 -7.90
CA PRO A 103 -3.32 2.02 -9.11
C PRO A 103 -2.38 0.98 -9.72
N PHE A 104 -2.95 -0.17 -10.11
CA PHE A 104 -2.22 -1.17 -10.87
C PHE A 104 -1.92 -0.65 -12.28
N VAL A 105 -0.64 -0.54 -12.61
CA VAL A 105 -0.15 -0.09 -13.92
C VAL A 105 0.90 -1.05 -14.45
N MET A 106 1.06 -1.10 -15.77
CA MET A 106 2.11 -1.87 -16.42
C MET A 106 3.33 -0.98 -16.68
N PHE A 107 4.43 -1.27 -15.98
CA PHE A 107 5.75 -0.76 -16.35
C PHE A 107 6.39 -1.68 -17.39
N TYR A 108 7.00 -1.09 -18.42
CA TYR A 108 7.69 -1.83 -19.47
C TYR A 108 8.96 -1.09 -19.92
N ASN A 109 9.90 -1.85 -20.48
CA ASN A 109 11.14 -1.30 -21.04
C ASN A 109 10.96 -1.01 -22.54
N LYS A 110 10.82 0.27 -22.88
CA LYS A 110 10.66 0.76 -24.27
C LYS A 110 11.75 0.25 -25.21
N THR A 111 13.00 0.33 -24.81
CA THR A 111 14.16 -0.12 -25.62
C THR A 111 14.09 -1.62 -25.93
N LEU A 112 13.58 -2.44 -25.00
CA LEU A 112 13.39 -3.86 -25.27
C LEU A 112 12.25 -4.11 -26.25
N LEU A 113 11.13 -3.40 -26.13
CA LEU A 113 10.02 -3.52 -27.09
C LEU A 113 10.47 -3.12 -28.50
N GLU A 114 11.17 -2.00 -28.64
CA GLU A 114 11.75 -1.53 -29.91
C GLU A 114 12.74 -2.54 -30.51
N LYS A 115 13.67 -3.05 -29.70
CA LYS A 115 14.66 -4.07 -30.13
C LYS A 115 14.00 -5.31 -30.73
N TYR A 116 12.83 -5.69 -30.22
CA TYR A 116 12.09 -6.85 -30.68
C TYR A 116 10.94 -6.52 -31.64
N GLY A 117 10.76 -5.25 -32.04
CA GLY A 117 9.69 -4.80 -32.93
C GLY A 117 8.30 -5.11 -32.38
N LEU A 118 8.07 -4.78 -31.11
CA LEU A 118 6.81 -5.02 -30.39
C LEU A 118 6.19 -3.68 -29.98
N ASP A 119 4.87 -3.60 -30.07
CA ASP A 119 4.09 -2.47 -29.54
C ASP A 119 3.70 -2.68 -28.08
N VAL A 120 3.25 -1.60 -27.44
CA VAL A 120 2.70 -1.67 -26.08
C VAL A 120 1.32 -2.34 -26.16
N PRO A 121 1.10 -3.44 -25.43
CA PRO A 121 -0.19 -4.13 -25.48
C PRO A 121 -1.27 -3.28 -24.80
N THR A 122 -2.43 -3.23 -25.44
CA THR A 122 -3.66 -2.58 -24.99
C THR A 122 -4.72 -3.60 -24.58
N THR A 123 -4.54 -4.86 -24.95
CA THR A 123 -5.41 -5.99 -24.57
C THR A 123 -4.63 -7.12 -23.91
N TRP A 124 -5.33 -7.99 -23.18
CA TRP A 124 -4.72 -9.17 -22.55
C TRP A 124 -4.16 -10.18 -23.57
N ASP A 125 -4.81 -10.32 -24.73
CA ASP A 125 -4.33 -11.20 -25.79
C ASP A 125 -3.06 -10.65 -26.46
N GLU A 126 -2.96 -9.33 -26.64
CA GLU A 126 -1.72 -8.67 -27.06
C GLU A 126 -0.61 -8.86 -26.02
N TYR A 127 -0.93 -8.70 -24.73
CA TYR A 127 0.03 -8.92 -23.64
C TYR A 127 0.57 -10.36 -23.62
N ARG A 128 -0.32 -11.35 -23.78
CA ARG A 128 0.07 -12.77 -23.90
C ARG A 128 0.96 -13.00 -25.12
N SER A 129 0.56 -12.48 -26.28
CA SER A 129 1.28 -12.62 -27.55
C SER A 129 2.67 -11.97 -27.51
N MET A 130 2.78 -10.81 -26.86
CA MET A 130 4.04 -10.13 -26.59
C MET A 130 4.95 -11.02 -25.74
N GLY A 131 4.45 -11.62 -24.66
CA GLY A 131 5.19 -12.54 -23.79
C GLY A 131 5.72 -13.78 -24.54
N GLN A 132 4.89 -14.42 -25.36
CA GLN A 132 5.28 -15.56 -26.19
C GLN A 132 6.34 -15.18 -27.23
N THR A 133 6.20 -14.01 -27.86
CA THR A 133 7.18 -13.52 -28.83
C THR A 133 8.53 -13.24 -28.17
N LEU A 134 8.53 -12.59 -27.01
CA LEU A 134 9.74 -12.34 -26.24
C LEU A 134 10.41 -13.64 -25.78
N GLN A 135 9.64 -14.63 -25.33
CA GLN A 135 10.17 -15.95 -24.96
C GLN A 135 10.91 -16.58 -26.14
N LYS A 136 10.30 -16.61 -27.33
CA LYS A 136 10.91 -17.16 -28.55
C LYS A 136 12.15 -16.39 -28.96
N LYS A 137 12.08 -15.05 -29.04
CA LYS A 137 13.19 -14.20 -29.52
C LYS A 137 14.38 -14.14 -28.54
N THR A 138 14.15 -14.41 -27.26
CA THR A 138 15.20 -14.39 -26.24
C THR A 138 15.79 -15.77 -25.93
N GLY A 139 15.32 -16.83 -26.61
CA GLY A 139 15.74 -18.21 -26.30
C GLY A 139 15.30 -18.64 -24.89
N GLY A 140 14.13 -18.20 -24.42
CA GLY A 140 13.56 -18.59 -23.14
C GLY A 140 14.02 -17.77 -21.93
N LYS A 141 14.84 -16.72 -22.12
CA LYS A 141 15.26 -15.83 -21.01
C LYS A 141 14.09 -15.01 -20.46
N VAL A 142 13.13 -14.64 -21.31
CA VAL A 142 11.84 -14.10 -20.89
C VAL A 142 10.85 -15.25 -20.80
N LYS A 143 10.22 -15.43 -19.63
CA LYS A 143 9.11 -16.36 -19.45
C LYS A 143 7.81 -15.55 -19.40
N PRO A 144 6.76 -15.94 -20.14
CA PRO A 144 5.48 -15.25 -20.06
C PRO A 144 4.90 -15.40 -18.64
N ALA A 145 4.36 -14.31 -18.11
CA ALA A 145 3.75 -14.27 -16.78
C ALA A 145 2.39 -15.00 -16.73
N LEU A 146 1.68 -15.02 -17.86
CA LEU A 146 0.47 -15.81 -18.06
C LEU A 146 0.87 -17.10 -18.80
N GLN A 147 0.78 -18.22 -18.10
CA GLN A 147 0.79 -19.56 -18.68
C GLN A 147 -0.61 -20.13 -18.46
N ASP A 148 -1.11 -20.89 -19.43
CA ASP A 148 -2.43 -21.52 -19.37
C ASP A 148 -2.62 -22.35 -18.08
#